data_AF-A0A1Q5PC52-F1
#
_entry.id   AF-A0A1Q5PC52-F1
#
_cell.length_a   1.000
_cell.length_b   1.000
_cell.length_c   1.000
_cell.angle_alpha   90.00
_cell.angle_beta   90.00
_cell.angle_gamma   90.00
#
_symmetry.space_group_name_H-M   'P 1'
#
loop_
_entity.id
_entity.type
_entity.pdbx_description
1 polymer ?
#
loop_
_entity_poly.entity_id
_entity_poly.type
_entity_poly.pdbx_seq_one_letter_code
_entity_poly.pdbx_strand_id
1 'polypeptide(L)'
;MNLNLFNTHTLAGRLEIIWAHGDFIANRGRRGYRIELYNLGSFFAEIWYNPENDYISLVRGFTSNKALEPYIKQVDLMEMFDW
;
A
#
# COMPACT_ATOMS: atom_id res chain seq x y z
N MET A 1 13.82 4.26 7.25
CA MET A 1 14.07 3.41 6.06
C MET A 1 13.91 4.25 4.80
N ASN A 2 14.65 3.99 3.71
CA ASN A 2 14.38 4.60 2.41
C ASN A 2 13.94 3.53 1.39
N LEU A 3 13.33 3.96 0.27
CA LEU A 3 12.75 3.05 -0.72
C LEU A 3 13.77 2.07 -1.31
N ASN A 4 15.00 2.52 -1.56
CA ASN A 4 16.03 1.69 -2.17
C ASN A 4 16.41 0.52 -1.26
N LEU A 5 16.67 0.80 0.03
CA LEU A 5 16.96 -0.24 1.02
C LEU A 5 15.74 -1.15 1.25
N PHE A 6 14.53 -0.60 1.25
CA PHE A 6 13.32 -1.42 1.35
C PHE A 6 13.23 -2.44 0.20
N ASN A 7 13.56 -2.03 -1.03
CA ASN A 7 13.49 -2.90 -2.20
C ASN A 7 14.57 -3.99 -2.27
N THR A 8 15.62 -3.94 -1.43
CA THR A 8 16.62 -5.03 -1.35
C THR A 8 16.17 -6.20 -0.47
N HIS A 9 15.09 -6.03 0.32
CA HIS A 9 14.59 -7.06 1.22
C HIS A 9 13.75 -8.10 0.46
N THR A 10 13.69 -9.32 1.00
CA THR A 10 12.79 -10.37 0.53
C THR A 10 11.33 -9.94 0.65
N LEU A 11 10.41 -10.67 0.03
CA LEU A 11 8.97 -10.39 0.18
C LEU A 11 8.55 -10.46 1.65
N ALA A 12 8.98 -11.49 2.38
CA ALA A 12 8.73 -11.63 3.81
C ALA A 12 9.31 -10.45 4.62
N GLY A 13 10.57 -10.08 4.39
CA GLY A 13 11.18 -8.96 5.10
C GLY A 13 10.48 -7.63 4.82
N ARG A 14 10.01 -7.42 3.58
CA ARG A 14 9.21 -6.23 3.25
C ARG A 14 7.86 -6.20 3.96
N LEU A 15 7.19 -7.36 4.10
CA LEU A 15 5.96 -7.47 4.88
C LEU A 15 6.19 -7.16 6.35
N GLU A 16 7.21 -7.75 6.96
CA GLU A 16 7.56 -7.47 8.35
C GLU A 16 7.83 -5.99 8.59
N ILE A 17 8.56 -5.33 7.69
CA ILE A 17 8.81 -3.88 7.77
C ILE A 17 7.49 -3.09 7.68
N ILE A 18 6.58 -3.44 6.76
CA ILE A 18 5.30 -2.76 6.62
C ILE A 18 4.43 -2.98 7.86
N TRP A 19 4.34 -4.20 8.39
CA TRP A 19 3.53 -4.48 9.56
C TRP A 19 4.09 -3.87 10.85
N ALA A 20 5.41 -3.73 10.95
CA ALA A 20 6.05 -3.12 12.12
C ALA A 20 6.04 -1.59 12.11
N HIS A 21 6.10 -0.97 10.93
CA HIS A 21 6.35 0.48 10.80
C HIS A 21 5.38 1.23 9.88
N GLY A 22 4.52 0.53 9.16
CA GLY A 22 3.61 1.12 8.17
C GLY A 22 2.28 1.49 8.79
N ASP A 23 1.84 2.72 8.52
CA ASP A 23 0.49 3.18 8.86
C ASP A 23 -0.46 2.85 7.71
N PHE A 24 -1.51 2.09 7.99
CA PHE A 24 -2.53 1.78 6.99
C PHE A 24 -3.28 3.05 6.56
N ILE A 25 -3.39 3.27 5.24
CA ILE A 25 -4.09 4.44 4.68
C ILE A 25 -5.44 4.02 4.09
N ALA A 26 -5.40 3.06 3.17
CA ALA A 26 -6.55 2.66 2.39
C ALA A 26 -6.33 1.28 1.78
N ASN A 27 -7.42 0.63 1.36
CA ASN A 27 -7.36 -0.55 0.52
C ASN A 27 -8.25 -0.36 -0.71
N ARG A 28 -7.95 -1.10 -1.77
CA ARG A 28 -8.78 -1.16 -2.98
C ARG A 28 -8.84 -2.56 -3.55
N GLY A 29 -9.98 -2.90 -4.14
CA GLY A 29 -10.13 -4.10 -4.95
C GLY A 29 -9.74 -3.85 -6.41
N ARG A 30 -8.97 -4.75 -7.02
CA ARG A 30 -8.69 -4.72 -8.46
C ARG A 30 -8.50 -6.14 -9.02
N ARG A 31 -9.38 -6.54 -9.94
CA ARG A 31 -9.31 -7.83 -10.67
C ARG A 31 -9.11 -9.03 -9.74
N GLY A 32 -9.86 -9.08 -8.63
CA GLY A 32 -9.76 -10.14 -7.63
C GLY A 32 -8.70 -9.90 -6.56
N TYR A 33 -7.71 -9.03 -6.78
CA TYR A 33 -6.72 -8.69 -5.75
C TYR A 33 -7.24 -7.61 -4.83
N ARG A 34 -6.92 -7.73 -3.54
CA ARG A 34 -7.01 -6.66 -2.56
C ARG A 34 -5.63 -6.02 -2.43
N ILE A 35 -5.58 -4.72 -2.66
CA ILE A 35 -4.36 -3.94 -2.63
C ILE A 35 -4.45 -2.99 -1.44
N GLU A 36 -3.53 -3.12 -0.50
CA GLU A 36 -3.50 -2.33 0.72
C GLU A 36 -2.34 -1.35 0.68
N LEU A 37 -2.63 -0.09 0.99
CA LEU A 37 -1.69 1.02 0.93
C LEU A 37 -1.27 1.42 2.35
N TYR A 38 0.04 1.52 2.53
CA TYR A 38 0.67 1.90 3.79
C TYR A 38 1.59 3.10 3.61
N ASN A 39 1.63 3.97 4.61
CA ASN A 39 2.61 5.05 4.74
C ASN A 39 3.78 4.59 5.62
N LEU A 40 5.01 4.67 5.13
CA LEU A 40 6.23 4.38 5.91
C LEU A 40 7.00 5.68 6.24
N GLY A 41 6.31 6.82 6.17
CA GLY A 41 6.82 8.16 6.43
C GLY A 41 7.57 8.77 5.25
N SER A 42 8.59 8.08 4.73
CA SER A 42 9.42 8.58 3.62
C SER A 42 8.98 8.08 2.23
N PHE A 43 8.19 7.01 2.18
CA PHE A 43 7.61 6.44 0.97
C PHE A 43 6.33 5.67 1.30
N PHE A 44 5.60 5.27 0.27
CA PHE A 44 4.40 4.45 0.40
C PHE A 44 4.68 3.01 -0.02
N ALA A 45 3.99 2.06 0.60
CA ALA A 45 4.06 0.66 0.24
C ALA A 45 2.68 0.08 -0.08
N GLU A 46 2.63 -0.75 -1.11
CA GLU A 46 1.45 -1.53 -1.49
C GLU A 46 1.70 -3.01 -1.19
N ILE A 47 0.73 -3.65 -0.54
CA ILE A 47 0.62 -5.10 -0.41
C ILE A 47 -0.49 -5.57 -1.34
N TRP A 48 -0.17 -6.48 -2.24
CA TRP A 48 -1.11 -7.09 -3.17
C TRP A 48 -1.42 -8.50 -2.69
N TYR A 49 -2.60 -8.65 -2.13
CA TYR A 49 -3.11 -9.88 -1.56
C TYR A 49 -4.18 -10.47 -2.47
N ASN A 50 -4.13 -11.78 -2.70
CA ASN A 50 -5.20 -12.50 -3.39
C ASN A 50 -6.07 -13.23 -2.34
N PRO A 51 -7.34 -12.81 -2.15
CA PRO A 51 -8.26 -13.44 -1.22
C PRO A 51 -8.70 -14.84 -1.63
N GLU A 52 -8.59 -15.22 -2.90
CA GLU A 52 -9.05 -16.54 -3.37
C GLU A 52 -8.14 -17.68 -2.94
N ASN A 53 -6.84 -17.42 -2.78
CA ASN A 53 -5.83 -18.41 -2.43
C ASN A 53 -5.00 -18.01 -1.20
N ASP A 54 -5.42 -16.97 -0.48
CA ASP A 54 -4.79 -16.43 0.72
C ASP A 54 -3.29 -16.11 0.56
N TYR A 55 -2.90 -15.64 -0.64
CA TYR A 55 -1.49 -15.47 -1.00
C TYR A 55 -1.12 -14.02 -1.30
N ILE A 56 0.01 -13.57 -0.74
CA ILE A 56 0.59 -12.26 -1.02
C ILE A 56 1.43 -12.36 -2.28
N SER A 57 0.91 -11.75 -3.35
CA SER A 57 1.50 -11.86 -4.69
C SER A 57 2.60 -10.83 -4.94
N LEU A 58 2.48 -9.64 -4.34
CA LEU A 58 3.46 -8.58 -4.53
C LEU A 58 3.50 -7.64 -3.33
N VAL A 59 4.71 -7.20 -2.99
CA VAL A 59 4.93 -6.07 -2.10
C VAL A 59 5.82 -5.07 -2.83
N ARG A 60 5.40 -3.81 -2.90
CA ARG A 60 6.12 -2.78 -3.65
C ARG A 60 6.11 -1.46 -2.88
N GLY A 61 7.28 -0.84 -2.78
CA GLY A 61 7.39 0.55 -2.35
C GLY A 61 7.41 1.52 -3.53
N PHE A 62 6.93 2.74 -3.32
CA PHE A 62 7.02 3.85 -4.28
C PHE A 62 6.93 5.22 -3.59
N THR A 63 7.42 6.25 -4.27
CA THR A 63 7.34 7.66 -3.83
C THR A 63 6.49 8.52 -4.77
N SER A 64 5.97 7.95 -5.86
CA SER A 64 5.26 8.71 -6.88
C SER A 64 3.79 8.97 -6.50
N ASN A 65 3.39 10.24 -6.50
CA ASN A 65 2.00 10.65 -6.27
C ASN A 65 1.03 10.08 -7.32
N LYS A 66 1.50 9.78 -8.54
CA LYS A 66 0.66 9.15 -9.58
C LYS A 66 0.13 7.78 -9.15
N ALA A 67 0.89 7.05 -8.33
CA ALA A 67 0.46 5.76 -7.82
C ALA A 67 -0.60 5.88 -6.70
N LEU A 68 -0.80 7.09 -6.15
CA LEU A 68 -1.86 7.41 -5.19
C LEU A 68 -3.18 7.81 -5.86
N GLU A 69 -3.16 8.28 -7.11
CA GLU A 69 -4.37 8.67 -7.86
C GLU A 69 -5.53 7.67 -7.79
N PRO A 70 -5.30 6.33 -7.87
CA PRO A 70 -6.39 5.37 -7.78
C PRO A 70 -7.06 5.30 -6.40
N TYR A 71 -6.33 5.66 -5.34
CA TYR A 71 -6.87 5.72 -3.98
C TYR A 71 -7.57 7.06 -3.74
N ILE A 72 -7.05 8.15 -4.30
CA ILE A 72 -7.67 9.48 -4.23
C ILE A 72 -9.04 9.49 -4.92
N LYS A 73 -9.21 8.75 -6.03
CA LYS A 73 -10.52 8.64 -6.69
C LYS A 73 -11.54 7.79 -5.92
N GLN A 74 -11.10 7.00 -4.94
CA GLN A 74 -11.99 6.20 -4.09
C GLN A 74 -12.31 6.90 -2.77
N VAL A 75 -11.42 7.75 -2.27
CA VAL A 75 -11.73 8.68 -1.19
C VAL A 75 -12.58 9.78 -1.81
N ASP A 76 -13.90 9.66 -1.69
CA ASP A 76 -14.79 10.75 -2.02
C ASP A 76 -14.51 11.89 -1.02
N LEU A 77 -13.65 12.83 -1.42
CA LEU A 77 -13.26 13.98 -0.60
C LEU A 77 -14.46 14.85 -0.19
N MET A 78 -15.65 14.60 -0.75
CA MET A 78 -16.90 15.20 -0.29
C MET A 78 -17.28 14.80 1.15
N GLU A 79 -16.87 13.63 1.66
CA GLU A 79 -17.11 13.26 3.07
C GLU A 79 -16.18 13.97 4.06
N MET A 80 -15.11 14.64 3.60
CA MET A 80 -14.17 15.34 4.47
C MET A 80 -14.52 16.81 4.72
N PHE A 81 -15.56 17.33 4.05
CA PHE A 81 -16.08 18.69 4.26
C PHE A 81 -17.52 18.64 4.78
N ASP A 82 -17.71 18.09 5.99
CA ASP A 82 -18.88 18.47 6.79
C ASP A 82 -18.62 19.88 7.36
N TRP A 83 -19.39 20.85 6.88
CA TRP A 83 -19.44 22.25 7.33
C TRP A 83 -20.53 22.45 8.38
#